data_AF-A0A7J8IRG7-F1
#
_entry.id   AF-A0A7J8IRG7-F1
#
_cell.length_a   1.000
_cell.length_b   1.000
_cell.length_c   1.000
_cell.angle_alpha   90.00
_cell.angle_beta   90.00
_cell.angle_gamma   90.00
#
_symmetry.space_group_name_H-M   'P 1'
#
loop_
_entity.id
_entity.type
_entity.pdbx_description
1 polymer ?
#
loop_
_entity_poly.entity_id
_entity_poly.type
_entity_poly.pdbx_seq_one_letter_code
_entity_poly.pdbx_strand_id
1 'polypeptide(L)'
;MRSTAVCRRCSKVCEMRKNQQRRLLGRKELILSGTLNPIKDLYLGKLALTKFPKSPETWIHRRWVLQQLIQETSLPSFVTKGNLGTIPAERKQRVIQEEMEVCGEAAGRYPSNYNAWSHRIWVLQHLAKLDVKILLDELSSTKHWASMHVSDHSGFHYRQFLLKSLISQTVKDISVLEQNPLRSEPALVLPKDEEAAPSTEEPRINIPHLLEEEVEFSTDLIDSYPGHETLWCHRRHVFYLQHHLNGRFPHSVTQLSPGDSPGVTLSDLHRIPADPRTSQAMEVDGLCYSNKQGYSQETKRLKRTPAPDYLGLEVEHRFIDQVLSTCRNVEQARFANAYRKWLDTLSQ
;
A
#
# COMPACT_ATOMS: atom_id res chain seq x y z
N MET A 1 -11.37 42.29 -15.31
CA MET A 1 -12.32 41.91 -14.23
C MET A 1 -12.22 40.44 -13.76
N ARG A 2 -11.78 39.46 -14.58
CA ARG A 2 -11.65 38.05 -14.13
C ARG A 2 -10.50 37.78 -13.13
N SER A 3 -9.38 38.51 -13.24
CA SER A 3 -8.18 38.29 -12.40
C SER A 3 -8.38 38.68 -10.91
N THR A 4 -9.11 39.75 -10.63
CA THR A 4 -9.39 40.21 -9.25
C THR A 4 -10.36 39.30 -8.50
N ALA A 5 -11.29 38.64 -9.19
CA ALA A 5 -12.22 37.68 -8.59
C ALA A 5 -11.54 36.36 -8.19
N VAL A 6 -10.61 35.86 -9.02
CA VAL A 6 -9.80 34.67 -8.71
C VAL A 6 -8.89 34.93 -7.51
N CYS A 7 -8.22 36.09 -7.48
CA CYS A 7 -7.36 36.49 -6.36
C CYS A 7 -8.13 36.59 -5.02
N ARG A 8 -9.32 37.20 -5.01
CA ARG A 8 -10.18 37.29 -3.81
C ARG A 8 -10.67 35.91 -3.33
N ARG A 9 -10.95 34.98 -4.25
CA ARG A 9 -11.37 33.60 -3.91
C ARG A 9 -10.22 32.79 -3.31
N CYS A 10 -9.01 32.93 -3.84
CA CYS A 10 -7.81 32.31 -3.27
C CYS A 10 -7.48 32.85 -1.87
N SER A 11 -7.59 34.16 -1.66
CA SER A 11 -7.37 34.80 -0.35
C SER A 11 -8.35 34.27 0.71
N LYS A 12 -9.65 34.20 0.41
CA LYS A 12 -10.67 33.65 1.32
C LYS A 12 -10.45 32.18 1.66
N VAL A 13 -10.06 31.35 0.68
CA VAL A 13 -9.78 29.93 0.93
C VAL A 13 -8.56 29.74 1.81
N CYS A 14 -7.51 30.55 1.62
CA CYS A 14 -6.32 30.54 2.47
C CYS A 14 -6.65 30.93 3.92
N GLU A 15 -7.47 31.98 4.09
CA GLU A 15 -7.91 32.42 5.41
C GLU A 15 -8.78 31.37 6.13
N MET A 16 -9.70 30.72 5.41
CA MET A 16 -10.49 29.62 5.98
C MET A 16 -9.62 28.44 6.42
N ARG A 17 -8.58 28.08 5.67
CA ARG A 17 -7.62 27.04 6.07
C ARG A 17 -6.85 27.43 7.33
N LYS A 18 -6.33 28.65 7.40
CA LYS A 18 -5.65 29.17 8.61
C LYS A 18 -6.57 29.17 9.83
N ASN A 19 -7.84 29.53 9.65
CA ASN A 19 -8.84 29.49 10.72
C ASN A 19 -9.14 28.06 11.16
N GLN A 20 -9.24 27.12 10.22
CA GLN A 20 -9.43 25.71 10.53
C GLN A 20 -8.24 25.15 11.33
N GLN A 21 -7.00 25.45 10.92
CA GLN A 21 -5.80 24.97 11.60
C GLN A 21 -5.70 25.52 13.03
N ARG A 22 -6.02 26.81 13.24
CA ARG A 22 -6.10 27.41 14.58
C ARG A 22 -7.16 26.74 15.46
N ARG A 23 -8.35 26.44 14.90
CA ARG A 23 -9.40 25.72 15.64
C ARG A 23 -8.94 24.33 16.05
N LEU A 24 -8.28 23.60 15.16
CA LEU A 24 -7.77 22.26 15.48
C LEU A 24 -6.68 22.31 16.55
N LEU A 25 -5.80 23.33 16.53
CA LEU A 25 -4.80 23.52 17.58
C LEU A 25 -5.43 23.69 18.97
N GLY A 26 -6.42 24.59 19.12
CA GLY A 26 -7.12 24.75 20.40
C GLY A 26 -7.83 23.48 20.86
N ARG A 27 -8.29 22.63 19.94
CA ARG A 27 -8.87 21.31 20.30
C ARG A 27 -7.81 20.34 20.81
N LYS A 28 -6.58 20.38 20.28
CA LYS A 28 -5.46 19.59 20.82
C LYS A 28 -5.14 19.97 22.26
N GLU A 29 -5.08 21.27 22.56
CA GLU A 29 -4.87 21.78 23.93
C GLU A 29 -5.98 21.32 24.89
N LEU A 30 -7.24 21.39 24.45
CA LEU A 30 -8.38 20.91 25.24
C LEU A 30 -8.35 19.40 25.50
N ILE A 31 -7.87 18.61 24.53
CA ILE A 31 -7.67 17.16 24.71
C ILE A 31 -6.57 16.90 25.74
N LEU A 32 -5.41 17.55 25.60
CA LEU A 32 -4.27 17.37 26.51
C LEU A 32 -4.60 17.79 27.95
N SER A 33 -5.45 18.81 28.12
CA SER A 33 -5.93 19.24 29.45
C SER A 33 -6.99 18.31 30.07
N GLY A 34 -7.47 17.28 29.35
CA GLY A 34 -8.56 16.40 29.77
C GLY A 34 -9.97 17.00 29.65
N THR A 35 -10.09 18.26 29.21
CA THR A 35 -11.38 18.97 29.06
C THR A 35 -12.22 18.41 27.91
N LEU A 36 -11.57 17.98 26.82
CA LEU A 36 -12.24 17.43 25.64
C LEU A 36 -11.95 15.93 25.47
N ASN A 37 -13.01 15.13 25.41
CA ASN A 37 -12.90 13.69 25.17
C ASN A 37 -12.41 13.40 23.73
N PRO A 38 -11.29 12.65 23.54
CA PRO A 38 -10.75 12.33 22.22
C PRO A 38 -11.73 11.61 21.28
N ILE A 39 -12.59 10.73 21.80
CA ILE A 39 -13.57 9.97 20.99
C ILE A 39 -14.65 10.91 20.43
N LYS A 40 -15.12 11.87 21.23
CA LYS A 40 -16.06 12.90 20.76
C LYS A 40 -15.41 13.78 19.68
N ASP A 41 -14.11 14.02 19.80
CA ASP A 41 -13.35 14.78 18.82
C ASP A 41 -13.19 14.04 17.48
N LEU A 42 -12.92 12.73 17.52
CA LEU A 42 -12.92 11.86 16.34
C LEU A 42 -14.30 11.85 15.66
N TYR A 43 -15.38 11.82 16.43
CA TYR A 43 -16.74 11.89 15.87
C TYR A 43 -17.00 13.21 15.14
N LEU A 44 -16.57 14.35 15.69
CA LEU A 44 -16.63 15.63 14.97
C LEU A 44 -15.83 15.60 13.67
N GLY A 45 -14.64 15.00 13.69
CA GLY A 45 -13.83 14.78 12.50
C GLY A 45 -14.55 13.94 11.43
N LYS A 46 -15.23 12.86 11.84
CA LYS A 46 -16.07 12.03 10.95
C LYS A 46 -17.15 12.88 10.27
N LEU A 47 -17.88 13.69 11.04
CA LEU A 47 -18.89 14.60 10.50
C LEU A 47 -18.30 15.61 9.50
N ALA A 48 -17.13 16.19 9.82
CA ALA A 48 -16.45 17.12 8.91
C ALA A 48 -16.06 16.46 7.58
N LEU A 49 -15.61 15.20 7.60
CA LEU A 49 -15.24 14.45 6.39
C LEU A 49 -16.44 14.13 5.50
N THR A 50 -17.68 14.11 6.02
CA THR A 50 -18.88 13.99 5.18
C THR A 50 -19.08 15.17 4.23
N LYS A 51 -18.54 16.36 4.58
CA LYS A 51 -18.60 17.58 3.77
C LYS A 51 -17.29 17.89 3.07
N PHE A 52 -16.15 17.61 3.71
CA PHE A 52 -14.82 17.90 3.21
C PHE A 52 -13.93 16.64 3.23
N PRO A 53 -14.23 15.61 2.42
CA PRO A 53 -13.57 14.31 2.48
C PRO A 53 -12.07 14.35 2.14
N LYS A 54 -11.61 15.41 1.45
CA LYS A 54 -10.21 15.64 1.10
C LYS A 54 -9.45 16.55 2.07
N SER A 55 -10.06 17.02 3.15
CA SER A 55 -9.44 17.99 4.07
C SER A 55 -8.16 17.43 4.72
N PRO A 56 -6.96 17.89 4.34
CA PRO A 56 -5.71 17.35 4.89
C PRO A 56 -5.60 17.59 6.39
N GLU A 57 -5.99 18.80 6.83
CA GLU A 57 -5.99 19.20 8.24
C GLU A 57 -6.84 18.26 9.10
N THR A 58 -7.99 17.82 8.59
CA THR A 58 -8.88 16.90 9.31
C THR A 58 -8.23 15.53 9.49
N TRP A 59 -7.58 15.00 8.45
CA TRP A 59 -6.87 13.72 8.53
C TRP A 59 -5.63 13.80 9.42
N ILE A 60 -4.83 14.87 9.31
CA ILE A 60 -3.66 15.11 10.15
C ILE A 60 -4.06 15.18 11.63
N HIS A 61 -5.13 15.94 11.92
CA HIS A 61 -5.65 16.02 13.28
C HIS A 61 -6.18 14.68 13.77
N ARG A 62 -6.92 13.95 12.95
CA ARG A 62 -7.43 12.60 13.28
C ARG A 62 -6.28 11.66 13.68
N ARG A 63 -5.18 11.62 12.91
CA ARG A 63 -3.98 10.83 13.26
C ARG A 63 -3.40 11.22 14.60
N TRP A 64 -3.28 12.52 14.88
CA TRP A 64 -2.78 13.02 16.17
C TRP A 64 -3.66 12.53 17.33
N VAL A 65 -4.99 12.62 17.20
CA VAL A 65 -5.93 12.16 18.24
C VAL A 65 -5.81 10.64 18.46
N LEU A 66 -5.71 9.86 17.39
CA LEU A 66 -5.52 8.40 17.49
C LEU A 66 -4.20 8.04 18.18
N GLN A 67 -3.13 8.81 17.96
CA GLN A 67 -1.86 8.62 18.68
C GLN A 67 -2.01 8.85 20.18
N GLN A 68 -2.79 9.84 20.61
CA GLN A 68 -3.05 10.07 22.04
C GLN A 68 -3.77 8.87 22.67
N LEU A 69 -4.80 8.35 21.99
CA LEU A 69 -5.55 7.18 22.47
C LEU A 69 -4.67 5.92 22.61
N ILE A 70 -3.69 5.74 21.72
CA ILE A 70 -2.74 4.61 21.81
C ILE A 70 -1.83 4.78 23.04
N GLN A 71 -1.30 5.98 23.26
CA GLN A 71 -0.37 6.26 24.36
C GLN A 71 -1.06 6.10 25.72
N GLU A 72 -2.29 6.61 25.87
CA GLU A 72 -3.10 6.45 27.08
C GLU A 72 -3.37 4.98 27.41
N THR A 73 -3.56 4.13 26.40
CA THR A 73 -3.83 2.69 26.58
C THR A 73 -2.58 1.91 27.01
N SER A 74 -1.38 2.45 26.75
CA SER A 74 -0.09 1.79 27.05
C SER A 74 0.46 2.06 28.46
N LEU A 75 -0.11 3.02 29.19
CA LEU A 75 0.27 3.30 30.58
C LEU A 75 -0.36 2.26 31.51
N PRO A 76 0.40 1.64 32.43
CA PRO A 76 -0.17 0.78 33.45
C PRO A 76 -1.11 1.61 34.32
N SER A 77 -2.42 1.35 34.24
CA SER A 77 -3.42 1.92 35.12
C SER A 77 -3.10 1.51 36.56
N PHE A 78 -2.34 2.32 37.29
CA PHE A 78 -2.25 2.21 38.73
C PHE A 78 -3.65 2.54 39.26
N VAL A 79 -4.26 1.56 39.95
CA VAL A 79 -5.60 1.60 40.55
C VAL A 79 -6.76 1.31 39.58
N THR A 80 -7.19 0.06 39.53
CA THR A 80 -8.53 -0.38 40.02
C THR A 80 -8.56 -1.91 39.99
N LYS A 81 -8.61 -2.54 41.16
CA LYS A 81 -8.88 -3.97 41.32
C LYS A 81 -10.31 -4.25 40.83
N GLY A 82 -10.46 -5.22 39.93
CA GLY A 82 -11.75 -5.85 39.63
C GLY A 82 -12.36 -5.50 38.28
N ASN A 83 -11.76 -6.03 37.20
CA ASN A 83 -12.47 -6.80 36.16
C ASN A 83 -11.49 -7.21 35.06
N LEU A 84 -11.67 -8.43 34.58
CA LEU A 84 -10.75 -9.21 33.76
C LEU A 84 -10.38 -8.51 32.43
N GLY A 85 -9.11 -8.09 32.31
CA GLY A 85 -8.18 -8.29 31.17
C GLY A 85 -8.53 -8.00 29.70
N THR A 86 -9.77 -7.72 29.29
CA THR A 86 -10.16 -7.76 27.86
C THR A 86 -10.38 -6.37 27.21
N ILE A 87 -10.44 -5.32 28.04
CA ILE A 87 -10.94 -3.99 27.63
C ILE A 87 -9.99 -3.19 26.69
N PRO A 88 -8.64 -3.26 26.79
CA PRO A 88 -7.75 -2.49 25.91
C PRO A 88 -7.73 -2.98 24.45
N ALA A 89 -7.69 -4.30 24.24
CA ALA A 89 -7.61 -4.91 22.90
C ALA A 89 -8.92 -4.77 22.13
N GLU A 90 -10.05 -5.02 22.79
CA GLU A 90 -11.37 -4.79 22.17
C GLU A 90 -11.60 -3.33 21.81
N ARG A 91 -11.21 -2.39 22.69
CA ARG A 91 -11.33 -0.96 22.41
C ARG A 91 -10.49 -0.57 21.20
N LYS A 92 -9.26 -1.08 21.11
CA LYS A 92 -8.39 -0.88 19.95
C LYS A 92 -9.03 -1.41 18.66
N GLN A 93 -9.58 -2.62 18.70
CA GLN A 93 -10.27 -3.22 17.54
C GLN A 93 -11.47 -2.38 17.10
N ARG A 94 -12.30 -1.91 18.04
CA ARG A 94 -13.43 -1.01 17.74
C ARG A 94 -12.99 0.29 17.07
N VAL A 95 -11.89 0.88 17.54
CA VAL A 95 -11.33 2.10 16.93
C VAL A 95 -10.83 1.81 15.52
N ILE A 96 -10.09 0.71 15.30
CA ILE A 96 -9.62 0.33 13.96
C ILE A 96 -10.80 0.16 13.00
N GLN A 97 -11.85 -0.55 13.42
CA GLN A 97 -13.05 -0.77 12.61
C GLN A 97 -13.73 0.55 12.22
N GLU A 98 -13.94 1.45 13.19
CA GLU A 98 -14.49 2.78 12.94
C GLU A 98 -13.63 3.59 11.95
N GLU A 99 -12.29 3.49 12.06
CA GLU A 99 -11.40 4.15 11.10
C GLU A 99 -11.53 3.58 9.68
N MET A 100 -11.71 2.27 9.51
CA MET A 100 -11.92 1.66 8.20
C MET A 100 -13.23 2.13 7.56
N GLU A 101 -14.30 2.23 8.34
CA GLU A 101 -15.59 2.75 7.90
C GLU A 101 -15.47 4.21 7.45
N VAL A 102 -14.85 5.08 8.26
CA VAL A 102 -14.63 6.49 7.91
C VAL A 102 -13.79 6.64 6.64
N CYS A 103 -12.78 5.79 6.45
CA CYS A 103 -11.97 5.80 5.23
C CYS A 103 -12.79 5.39 4.01
N GLY A 104 -13.56 4.29 4.09
CA GLY A 104 -14.42 3.82 2.99
C GLY A 104 -15.47 4.86 2.62
N GLU A 105 -16.13 5.43 3.62
CA GLU A 105 -17.07 6.53 3.48
C GLU A 105 -16.46 7.76 2.78
N ALA A 106 -15.24 8.15 3.13
CA ALA A 106 -14.56 9.30 2.53
C ALA A 106 -14.03 9.00 1.12
N ALA A 107 -13.64 7.75 0.84
CA ALA A 107 -13.27 7.29 -0.50
C ALA A 107 -14.48 7.27 -1.45
N GLY A 108 -15.66 6.88 -0.97
CA GLY A 108 -16.88 6.82 -1.80
C GLY A 108 -17.42 8.18 -2.19
N ARG A 109 -17.07 9.22 -1.44
CA ARG A 109 -17.47 10.61 -1.72
C ARG A 109 -16.55 11.32 -2.72
N TYR A 110 -15.36 10.78 -2.98
CA TYR A 110 -14.42 11.40 -3.91
C TYR A 110 -13.52 10.35 -4.59
N PRO A 111 -13.53 10.26 -5.94
CA PRO A 111 -12.75 9.25 -6.65
C PRO A 111 -11.25 9.42 -6.37
N SER A 112 -10.55 8.32 -6.11
CA SER A 112 -9.11 8.32 -5.82
C SER A 112 -8.73 9.26 -4.67
N ASN A 113 -9.46 9.20 -3.55
CA ASN A 113 -9.17 10.00 -2.36
C ASN A 113 -7.90 9.51 -1.65
N TYR A 114 -6.76 10.00 -2.11
CA TYR A 114 -5.44 9.67 -1.55
C TYR A 114 -5.33 9.92 -0.03
N ASN A 115 -5.98 10.96 0.51
CA ASN A 115 -5.92 11.26 1.94
C ASN A 115 -6.62 10.19 2.79
N ALA A 116 -7.76 9.68 2.31
CA ALA A 116 -8.48 8.60 2.98
C ALA A 116 -7.68 7.29 2.94
N TRP A 117 -7.20 6.89 1.76
CA TRP A 117 -6.43 5.66 1.61
C TRP A 117 -5.09 5.70 2.34
N SER A 118 -4.37 6.83 2.30
CA SER A 118 -3.11 6.99 3.06
C SER A 118 -3.34 7.01 4.58
N HIS A 119 -4.48 7.52 5.06
CA HIS A 119 -4.88 7.39 6.46
C HIS A 119 -5.18 5.93 6.82
N ARG A 120 -5.88 5.19 5.96
CA ARG A 120 -6.15 3.75 6.14
C ARG A 120 -4.86 2.93 6.28
N ILE A 121 -3.86 3.21 5.45
CA ILE A 121 -2.49 2.65 5.58
C ILE A 121 -1.87 3.01 6.93
N TRP A 122 -1.92 4.29 7.31
CA TRP A 122 -1.36 4.76 8.57
C TRP A 122 -1.98 4.05 9.78
N VAL A 123 -3.31 3.82 9.77
CA VAL A 123 -4.02 3.05 10.79
C VAL A 123 -3.50 1.63 10.88
N LEU A 124 -3.32 0.94 9.76
CA LEU A 124 -2.76 -0.42 9.76
C LEU A 124 -1.35 -0.48 10.33
N GLN A 125 -0.49 0.48 9.98
CA GLN A 125 0.89 0.54 10.46
C GLN A 125 0.98 0.87 11.96
N HIS A 126 0.21 1.85 12.43
CA HIS A 126 0.41 2.44 13.76
C HIS A 126 -0.55 1.88 14.80
N LEU A 127 -1.80 1.59 14.43
CA LEU A 127 -2.80 1.00 15.32
C LEU A 127 -2.77 -0.51 15.19
N ALA A 128 -3.07 -1.06 14.01
CA ALA A 128 -3.13 -2.52 13.83
C ALA A 128 -1.76 -3.20 13.95
N LYS A 129 -0.65 -2.45 13.85
CA LYS A 129 0.73 -2.99 13.88
C LYS A 129 0.97 -4.05 12.81
N LEU A 130 0.33 -3.91 11.65
CA LEU A 130 0.37 -4.88 10.55
C LEU A 130 -0.03 -6.29 11.02
N ASP A 131 -1.01 -6.36 11.92
CA ASP A 131 -1.63 -7.61 12.33
C ASP A 131 -2.15 -8.37 11.10
N VAL A 132 -1.70 -9.61 10.99
CA VAL A 132 -1.88 -10.44 9.80
C VAL A 132 -3.35 -10.74 9.54
N LYS A 133 -4.14 -10.98 10.60
CA LYS A 133 -5.57 -11.24 10.48
C LYS A 133 -6.30 -10.00 9.93
N ILE A 134 -5.98 -8.81 10.46
CA ILE A 134 -6.57 -7.56 9.98
C ILE A 134 -6.18 -7.30 8.51
N LEU A 135 -4.95 -7.61 8.09
CA LEU A 135 -4.52 -7.46 6.70
C LEU A 135 -5.32 -8.38 5.75
N LEU A 136 -5.57 -9.63 6.13
CA LEU A 136 -6.39 -10.57 5.35
C LEU A 136 -7.86 -10.15 5.29
N ASP A 137 -8.42 -9.73 6.43
CA ASP A 137 -9.79 -9.22 6.52
C ASP A 137 -9.97 -7.99 5.60
N GLU A 138 -8.98 -7.09 5.54
CA GLU A 138 -8.99 -5.92 4.66
C GLU A 138 -8.79 -6.25 3.17
N LEU A 139 -7.95 -7.25 2.86
CA LEU A 139 -7.78 -7.69 1.47
C LEU A 139 -9.08 -8.28 0.92
N SER A 140 -9.79 -9.03 1.76
CA SER A 140 -11.11 -9.60 1.46
C SER A 140 -12.18 -8.51 1.36
N SER A 141 -12.29 -7.62 2.35
CA SER A 141 -13.32 -6.59 2.42
C SER A 141 -13.24 -5.58 1.27
N THR A 142 -12.03 -5.27 0.81
CA THR A 142 -11.80 -4.28 -0.26
C THR A 142 -11.92 -4.87 -1.67
N LYS A 143 -12.12 -6.18 -1.82
CA LYS A 143 -12.26 -6.82 -3.15
C LYS A 143 -13.49 -6.27 -3.89
N HIS A 144 -14.65 -6.23 -3.21
CA HIS A 144 -15.87 -5.65 -3.79
C HIS A 144 -15.71 -4.17 -4.15
N TRP A 145 -15.00 -3.39 -3.32
CA TRP A 145 -14.72 -1.99 -3.63
C TRP A 145 -13.97 -1.83 -4.94
N ALA A 146 -12.90 -2.61 -5.13
CA ALA A 146 -12.07 -2.57 -6.33
C ALA A 146 -12.87 -2.95 -7.60
N SER A 147 -13.78 -3.93 -7.50
CA SER A 147 -14.68 -4.29 -8.60
C SER A 147 -15.62 -3.16 -9.01
N MET A 148 -16.07 -2.34 -8.06
CA MET A 148 -16.98 -1.22 -8.32
C MET A 148 -16.25 0.08 -8.71
N HIS A 149 -14.95 0.20 -8.42
CA HIS A 149 -14.15 1.41 -8.60
C HIS A 149 -12.87 1.12 -9.39
N VAL A 150 -13.02 0.57 -10.60
CA VAL A 150 -11.89 0.09 -11.44
C VAL A 150 -10.85 1.16 -11.80
N SER A 151 -11.20 2.44 -11.75
CA SER A 151 -10.28 3.56 -11.98
C SER A 151 -9.61 4.10 -10.71
N ASP A 152 -9.92 3.58 -9.52
CA ASP A 152 -9.39 4.08 -8.25
C ASP A 152 -7.94 3.61 -8.00
N HIS A 153 -6.98 4.36 -8.55
CA HIS A 153 -5.55 4.09 -8.34
C HIS A 153 -5.17 4.07 -6.86
N SER A 154 -5.80 4.87 -6.01
CA SER A 154 -5.48 4.91 -4.57
C SER A 154 -5.97 3.66 -3.84
N GLY A 155 -7.14 3.14 -4.22
CA GLY A 155 -7.69 1.88 -3.73
C GLY A 155 -6.84 0.67 -4.16
N PHE A 156 -6.43 0.60 -5.42
CA PHE A 156 -5.52 -0.47 -5.87
C PHE A 156 -4.13 -0.37 -5.23
N HIS A 157 -3.62 0.84 -4.99
CA HIS A 157 -2.38 1.03 -4.22
C HIS A 157 -2.52 0.53 -2.78
N TYR A 158 -3.70 0.72 -2.15
CA TYR A 158 -3.97 0.15 -0.83
C TYR A 158 -3.91 -1.38 -0.84
N ARG A 159 -4.51 -2.04 -1.85
CA ARG A 159 -4.41 -3.51 -2.01
C ARG A 159 -2.97 -3.98 -2.19
N GLN A 160 -2.16 -3.27 -2.99
CA GLN A 160 -0.72 -3.54 -3.14
C GLN A 160 0.03 -3.43 -1.82
N PHE A 161 -0.31 -2.42 -1.00
CA PHE A 161 0.26 -2.27 0.35
C PHE A 161 -0.09 -3.46 1.26
N LEU A 162 -1.33 -3.97 1.20
CA LEU A 162 -1.74 -5.16 1.98
C LEU A 162 -0.90 -6.38 1.61
N LEU A 163 -0.79 -6.69 0.32
CA LEU A 163 -0.01 -7.83 -0.20
C LEU A 163 1.47 -7.73 0.20
N LYS A 164 2.09 -6.56 0.02
CA LYS A 164 3.47 -6.30 0.46
C LYS A 164 3.66 -6.47 1.96
N SER A 165 2.68 -6.04 2.75
CA SER A 165 2.73 -6.16 4.20
C SER A 165 2.63 -7.61 4.62
N LEU A 166 1.71 -8.39 4.04
CA LEU A 166 1.58 -9.83 4.28
C LEU A 166 2.89 -10.57 3.95
N ILE A 167 3.47 -10.30 2.78
CA ILE A 167 4.78 -10.82 2.38
C ILE A 167 5.85 -10.54 3.44
N SER A 168 5.93 -9.28 3.88
CA SER A 168 6.94 -8.84 4.84
C SER A 168 6.79 -9.49 6.22
N GLN A 169 5.55 -9.78 6.65
CA GLN A 169 5.30 -10.45 7.92
C GLN A 169 5.67 -11.94 7.84
N THR A 170 5.30 -12.63 6.76
CA THR A 170 5.67 -14.03 6.55
C THR A 170 7.19 -14.25 6.53
N VAL A 171 7.95 -13.35 5.89
CA VAL A 171 9.43 -13.43 5.88
C VAL A 171 10.02 -13.24 7.27
N LYS A 172 9.47 -12.34 8.09
CA LYS A 172 9.92 -12.14 9.47
C LYS A 172 9.67 -13.38 10.32
N ASP A 173 8.49 -13.98 10.21
CA ASP A 173 8.14 -15.18 10.99
C ASP A 173 9.09 -16.34 10.70
N ILE A 174 9.48 -16.54 9.43
CA ILE A 174 10.49 -17.54 9.04
C ILE A 174 11.86 -17.21 9.66
N SER A 175 12.30 -15.95 9.57
CA SER A 175 13.62 -15.54 10.11
C SER A 175 13.72 -15.65 11.64
N VAL A 176 12.61 -15.45 12.37
CA VAL A 176 12.55 -15.59 13.83
C VAL A 176 12.56 -17.06 14.25
N LEU A 177 11.91 -17.94 13.48
CA LEU A 177 11.95 -19.39 13.70
C LEU A 177 13.35 -19.97 13.44
N GLU A 178 14.08 -19.47 12.44
CA GLU A 178 15.44 -19.92 12.10
C GLU A 178 16.53 -19.43 13.08
N GLN A 179 16.31 -18.36 13.83
CA GLN A 179 17.26 -17.82 14.81
C GLN A 179 17.17 -18.45 16.22
N ASN A 180 16.19 -19.33 16.46
CA ASN A 180 16.01 -20.04 17.72
C ASN A 180 16.28 -21.57 17.69
N PRO A 181 17.36 -22.10 17.06
CA PRO A 181 17.64 -23.54 17.05
C PRO A 181 18.60 -23.95 18.19
N LEU A 182 18.28 -23.65 19.45
CA LEU A 182 19.11 -24.11 20.58
C LEU A 182 18.26 -24.38 21.82
N ARG A 183 17.81 -25.64 21.95
CA ARG A 183 18.23 -26.60 23.00
C ARG A 183 17.17 -27.67 23.19
N SER A 184 17.36 -28.84 22.58
CA SER A 184 16.92 -30.14 23.10
C SER A 184 17.66 -31.23 22.32
N GLU A 185 18.70 -31.79 22.93
CA GLU A 185 19.33 -33.04 22.47
C GLU A 185 18.40 -34.25 22.73
N PRO A 186 18.61 -35.37 22.02
CA PRO A 186 17.68 -36.50 22.01
C PRO A 186 17.94 -37.47 23.16
N ALA A 187 16.89 -37.77 23.95
CA ALA A 187 16.88 -38.91 24.87
C ALA A 187 15.73 -39.88 24.49
N LEU A 188 16.05 -41.16 24.59
CA LEU A 188 15.37 -42.30 23.97
C LEU A 188 14.07 -42.74 24.69
N VAL A 189 13.00 -42.91 23.90
CA VAL A 189 11.96 -43.99 23.87
C VAL A 189 11.26 -44.45 25.16
N LEU A 190 9.92 -44.28 25.26
CA LEU A 190 8.88 -45.32 25.05
C LEU A 190 7.43 -44.73 25.14
N PRO A 191 6.42 -45.34 24.49
CA PRO A 191 5.12 -44.73 24.22
C PRO A 191 4.11 -45.01 25.33
N LYS A 192 3.28 -44.02 25.64
CA LYS A 192 2.02 -44.25 26.32
C LYS A 192 0.97 -43.33 25.72
N ASP A 193 -0.05 -43.98 25.19
CA ASP A 193 -1.29 -43.42 24.66
C ASP A 193 -1.90 -42.41 25.64
N GLU A 194 -2.31 -41.24 25.15
CA GLU A 194 -3.66 -40.70 25.29
C GLU A 194 -3.77 -39.28 24.71
N GLU A 195 -4.83 -39.10 23.92
CA GLU A 195 -5.47 -37.84 23.50
C GLU A 195 -4.61 -36.81 22.77
N ALA A 196 -4.54 -36.99 21.45
CA ALA A 196 -4.21 -35.94 20.50
C ALA A 196 -5.26 -34.81 20.58
N ALA A 197 -4.99 -33.81 21.41
CA ALA A 197 -5.55 -32.48 21.21
C ALA A 197 -5.15 -32.03 19.80
N PRO A 198 -6.07 -31.49 18.97
CA PRO A 198 -5.67 -30.92 17.70
C PRO A 198 -4.80 -29.73 18.03
N SER A 199 -3.50 -29.83 17.76
CA SER A 199 -2.67 -28.66 17.60
C SER A 199 -3.39 -27.78 16.59
N THR A 200 -3.96 -26.66 17.04
CA THR A 200 -4.37 -25.57 16.17
C THR A 200 -3.09 -25.09 15.49
N GLU A 201 -2.71 -25.77 14.42
CA GLU A 201 -1.80 -25.23 13.42
C GLU A 201 -2.50 -23.98 12.91
N GLU A 202 -2.04 -22.82 13.35
CA GLU A 202 -2.46 -21.57 12.73
C GLU A 202 -2.21 -21.73 11.21
N PRO A 203 -3.25 -21.56 10.38
CA PRO A 203 -3.14 -21.81 8.96
C PRO A 203 -2.04 -20.91 8.40
N ARG A 204 -0.91 -21.53 8.02
CA ARG A 204 0.19 -20.82 7.36
C ARG A 204 -0.36 -20.18 6.10
N ILE A 205 -0.23 -18.86 6.01
CA ILE A 205 -0.78 -18.10 4.89
C ILE A 205 -0.05 -18.50 3.61
N ASN A 206 -0.82 -18.96 2.64
CA ASN A 206 -0.29 -19.27 1.32
C ASN A 206 -0.19 -18.00 0.49
N ILE A 207 0.92 -17.26 0.69
CA ILE A 207 1.19 -16.00 -0.01
C ILE A 207 1.22 -16.17 -1.54
N PRO A 208 1.87 -17.20 -2.13
CA PRO A 208 1.80 -17.44 -3.57
C PRO A 208 0.36 -17.55 -4.09
N HIS A 209 -0.51 -18.26 -3.38
CA HIS A 209 -1.92 -18.40 -3.77
C HIS A 209 -2.68 -17.07 -3.72
N LEU A 210 -2.43 -16.21 -2.72
CA LEU A 210 -3.05 -14.88 -2.66
C LEU A 210 -2.64 -13.99 -3.84
N LEU A 211 -1.39 -14.10 -4.31
CA LEU A 211 -0.93 -13.35 -5.47
C LEU A 211 -1.53 -13.90 -6.77
N GLU A 212 -1.66 -15.21 -6.89
CA GLU A 212 -2.36 -15.85 -8.01
C GLU A 212 -3.82 -15.41 -8.08
N GLU A 213 -4.55 -15.43 -6.96
CA GLU A 213 -5.93 -14.92 -6.88
C GLU A 213 -6.03 -13.44 -7.25
N GLU A 214 -5.05 -12.61 -6.86
CA GLU A 214 -5.04 -11.18 -7.21
C GLU A 214 -4.74 -10.95 -8.71
N VAL A 215 -3.90 -11.80 -9.32
CA VAL A 215 -3.66 -11.77 -10.78
C VAL A 215 -4.93 -12.19 -11.53
N GLU A 216 -5.61 -13.26 -11.11
CA GLU A 216 -6.89 -13.70 -11.67
C GLU A 216 -7.95 -12.61 -11.54
N PHE A 217 -8.09 -12.01 -10.35
CA PHE A 217 -8.98 -10.89 -10.12
C PHE A 217 -8.68 -9.71 -11.05
N SER A 218 -7.39 -9.41 -11.28
CA SER A 218 -6.98 -8.38 -12.24
C SER A 218 -7.34 -8.75 -13.68
N THR A 219 -7.21 -10.02 -14.07
CA THR A 219 -7.65 -10.54 -15.38
C THR A 219 -9.13 -10.26 -15.59
N ASP A 220 -9.98 -10.69 -14.65
CA ASP A 220 -11.43 -10.53 -14.74
C ASP A 220 -11.84 -9.06 -14.91
N LEU A 221 -11.19 -8.15 -14.17
CA LEU A 221 -11.47 -6.72 -14.27
C LEU A 221 -10.98 -6.13 -15.60
N ILE A 222 -9.80 -6.53 -16.10
CA ILE A 222 -9.25 -6.06 -17.38
C ILE A 222 -10.14 -6.51 -18.55
N ASP A 223 -10.69 -7.71 -18.48
CA ASP A 223 -11.58 -8.26 -19.50
C ASP A 223 -12.98 -7.63 -19.42
N SER A 224 -13.52 -7.46 -18.21
CA SER A 224 -14.85 -6.87 -18.00
C SER A 224 -14.89 -5.37 -18.25
N TYR A 225 -13.81 -4.65 -17.96
CA TYR A 225 -13.71 -3.19 -18.02
C TYR A 225 -12.45 -2.75 -18.79
N PRO A 226 -12.46 -2.87 -20.14
CA PRO A 226 -11.31 -2.54 -20.96
C PRO A 226 -11.04 -1.03 -21.00
N GLY A 227 -9.76 -0.64 -21.07
CA GLY A 227 -9.34 0.76 -21.24
C GLY A 227 -9.06 1.50 -19.92
N HIS A 228 -8.86 0.78 -18.81
CA HIS A 228 -8.50 1.36 -17.52
C HIS A 228 -7.02 1.12 -17.19
N GLU A 229 -6.20 2.18 -17.31
CA GLU A 229 -4.75 2.12 -17.02
C GLU A 229 -4.45 1.61 -15.60
N THR A 230 -5.33 1.96 -14.65
CA THR A 230 -5.25 1.52 -13.25
C THR A 230 -5.09 0.02 -13.11
N LEU A 231 -5.87 -0.75 -13.87
CA LEU A 231 -5.89 -2.21 -13.78
C LEU A 231 -4.59 -2.81 -14.30
N TRP A 232 -4.07 -2.30 -15.41
CA TRP A 232 -2.78 -2.71 -15.97
C TRP A 232 -1.61 -2.36 -15.06
N CYS A 233 -1.62 -1.15 -14.49
CA CYS A 233 -0.65 -0.74 -13.48
C CYS A 233 -0.72 -1.61 -12.21
N HIS A 234 -1.91 -2.03 -11.82
CA HIS A 234 -2.10 -2.92 -10.69
C HIS A 234 -1.58 -4.34 -10.98
N ARG A 235 -1.99 -4.96 -12.10
CA ARG A 235 -1.50 -6.26 -12.56
C ARG A 235 0.04 -6.30 -12.62
N ARG A 236 0.65 -5.25 -13.18
CA ARG A 236 2.11 -5.05 -13.21
C ARG A 236 2.75 -5.15 -11.84
N HIS A 237 2.13 -4.54 -10.85
CA HIS A 237 2.63 -4.56 -9.49
C HIS A 237 2.54 -5.96 -8.86
N VAL A 238 1.40 -6.63 -9.01
CA VAL A 238 1.16 -7.96 -8.45
C VAL A 238 2.11 -8.99 -9.07
N PHE A 239 2.26 -8.97 -10.40
CA PHE A 239 3.22 -9.81 -11.12
C PHE A 239 4.66 -9.59 -10.61
N TYR A 240 5.06 -8.32 -10.44
CA TYR A 240 6.38 -8.01 -9.89
C TYR A 240 6.58 -8.60 -8.48
N LEU A 241 5.57 -8.53 -7.60
CA LEU A 241 5.65 -9.12 -6.27
C LEU A 241 5.79 -10.65 -6.31
N GLN A 242 5.03 -11.33 -7.19
CA GLN A 242 5.09 -12.77 -7.36
C GLN A 242 6.48 -13.25 -7.77
N HIS A 243 7.11 -12.56 -8.73
CA HIS A 243 8.44 -12.92 -9.19
C HIS A 243 9.55 -12.52 -8.21
N HIS A 244 9.39 -11.41 -7.47
CA HIS A 244 10.35 -11.04 -6.42
C HIS A 244 10.36 -12.07 -5.29
N LEU A 245 9.19 -12.57 -4.86
CA LEU A 245 9.08 -13.61 -3.84
C LEU A 245 9.76 -14.92 -4.23
N ASN A 246 9.69 -15.29 -5.50
CA ASN A 246 10.32 -16.52 -5.99
C ASN A 246 11.86 -16.45 -6.05
N GLY A 247 12.47 -15.34 -5.58
CA GLY A 247 13.92 -15.10 -5.62
C GLY A 247 14.44 -14.79 -7.02
N ARG A 248 13.55 -14.37 -7.94
CA ARG A 248 13.83 -14.31 -9.39
C ARG A 248 14.23 -12.91 -9.88
N PHE A 249 14.18 -11.90 -9.02
CA PHE A 249 14.76 -10.57 -9.29
C PHE A 249 15.80 -10.21 -8.20
N PRO A 250 17.04 -9.83 -8.56
CA PRO A 250 17.96 -9.28 -7.58
C PRO A 250 17.37 -7.99 -6.99
N HIS A 251 17.68 -7.69 -5.72
CA HIS A 251 17.27 -6.47 -4.99
C HIS A 251 17.69 -5.14 -5.65
N SER A 252 18.23 -5.18 -6.86
CA SER A 252 18.74 -4.06 -7.63
C SER A 252 17.98 -3.92 -8.95
N VAL A 253 16.66 -3.74 -8.87
CA VAL A 253 15.94 -2.92 -9.85
C VAL A 253 15.46 -1.70 -9.08
N THR A 254 16.11 -0.57 -9.37
CA THR A 254 15.86 0.80 -8.93
C THR A 254 14.60 0.98 -8.11
N GLN A 255 14.74 1.50 -6.88
CA GLN A 255 13.61 2.04 -6.12
C GLN A 255 12.68 2.77 -7.09
N LEU A 256 11.43 2.30 -7.20
CA LEU A 256 10.36 3.06 -7.82
C LEU A 256 10.22 4.35 -7.03
N SER A 257 10.96 5.38 -7.45
CA SER A 257 10.87 6.71 -6.88
C SER A 257 9.44 7.19 -7.08
N PRO A 258 8.79 7.76 -6.04
CA PRO A 258 7.56 8.49 -6.22
C PRO A 258 7.91 9.76 -7.02
N GLY A 259 7.72 9.71 -8.33
CA GLY A 259 7.77 10.88 -9.18
C GLY A 259 6.62 11.82 -8.81
N ASP A 260 6.98 12.91 -8.15
CA ASP A 260 6.24 14.14 -7.90
C ASP A 260 5.01 14.09 -6.97
N SER A 261 5.30 14.17 -5.67
CA SER A 261 4.48 14.97 -4.75
C SER A 261 5.39 15.90 -3.94
N PRO A 262 5.06 17.20 -3.82
CA PRO A 262 5.95 18.17 -3.19
C PRO A 262 6.06 17.89 -1.69
N GLY A 263 7.26 17.53 -1.26
CA GLY A 263 7.63 17.43 0.15
C GLY A 263 7.54 18.79 0.83
N VAL A 264 6.82 18.80 1.95
CA VAL A 264 6.76 19.92 2.89
C VAL A 264 8.04 19.90 3.72
N THR A 265 8.89 20.92 3.56
CA THR A 265 9.84 21.32 4.60
C THR A 265 9.64 22.81 4.87
N LEU A 266 9.56 23.15 6.16
CA LEU A 266 9.28 24.47 6.69
C LEU A 266 10.48 25.42 6.46
N SER A 267 10.18 26.65 6.01
CA SER A 267 10.84 27.94 6.34
C SER A 267 11.35 28.79 5.15
N ASP A 268 10.57 29.85 4.91
CA ASP A 268 10.87 31.25 4.52
C ASP A 268 11.54 31.69 3.19
N LEU A 269 10.71 32.48 2.47
CA LEU A 269 10.93 33.77 1.79
C LEU A 269 11.56 33.90 0.38
N HIS A 270 10.71 34.48 -0.49
CA HIS A 270 10.95 35.39 -1.62
C HIS A 270 11.19 34.88 -3.07
N ARG A 271 10.16 35.18 -3.90
CA ARG A 271 10.19 35.82 -5.24
C ARG A 271 10.10 34.89 -6.48
N ILE A 272 8.94 34.97 -7.17
CA ILE A 272 8.69 34.49 -8.56
C ILE A 272 9.22 35.54 -9.56
N PRO A 273 9.63 35.17 -10.81
CA PRO A 273 8.72 35.21 -11.98
C PRO A 273 8.93 34.00 -12.96
N ALA A 274 7.90 33.28 -13.40
CA ALA A 274 7.05 33.44 -14.59
C ALA A 274 7.50 32.65 -15.86
N ASP A 275 6.54 31.88 -16.41
CA ASP A 275 6.36 31.40 -17.80
C ASP A 275 6.96 30.05 -18.29
N PRO A 276 6.38 29.40 -19.36
CA PRO A 276 6.03 27.98 -19.35
C PRO A 276 6.68 27.21 -20.50
N ARG A 277 7.25 26.03 -20.26
CA ARG A 277 7.68 25.16 -21.38
C ARG A 277 7.26 23.72 -21.16
N THR A 278 6.33 23.32 -22.02
CA THR A 278 6.12 21.97 -22.54
C THR A 278 7.44 21.25 -22.77
N SER A 279 7.60 20.08 -22.15
CA SER A 279 8.74 19.18 -22.40
C SER A 279 8.23 17.88 -23.04
N GLN A 280 8.24 17.86 -24.37
CA GLN A 280 8.52 16.66 -25.17
C GLN A 280 10.05 16.52 -25.24
N ALA A 281 10.59 15.31 -25.03
CA ALA A 281 11.84 14.85 -25.64
C ALA A 281 12.13 13.39 -25.25
N MET A 282 12.12 12.49 -26.23
CA MET A 282 13.12 11.43 -26.36
C MET A 282 13.39 11.27 -27.86
N GLU A 283 14.49 11.83 -28.32
CA GLU A 283 15.15 11.43 -29.57
C GLU A 283 16.37 10.58 -29.23
N VAL A 284 16.60 9.58 -30.07
CA VAL A 284 17.67 8.59 -29.98
C VAL A 284 18.57 8.81 -31.19
N ASP A 285 19.86 9.05 -30.96
CA ASP A 285 20.97 8.80 -31.87
C ASP A 285 22.09 8.25 -30.96
N GLY A 286 22.71 7.08 -31.16
CA GLY A 286 23.11 6.45 -32.40
C GLY A 286 24.58 6.82 -32.68
N LEU A 287 25.55 6.05 -32.16
CA LEU A 287 26.82 5.76 -32.86
C LEU A 287 27.68 4.72 -32.13
N CYS A 288 28.13 3.73 -32.89
CA CYS A 288 29.07 2.68 -32.54
C CYS A 288 30.48 3.06 -33.02
N TYR A 289 31.54 2.78 -32.24
CA TYR A 289 32.88 2.51 -32.78
C TYR A 289 33.64 1.52 -31.88
N SER A 290 34.24 0.53 -32.54
CA SER A 290 35.04 -0.56 -31.98
C SER A 290 36.50 -0.16 -31.76
N ASN A 291 37.19 -0.81 -30.80
CA ASN A 291 38.55 -1.31 -31.08
C ASN A 291 38.97 -2.49 -30.19
N LYS A 292 39.84 -3.34 -30.76
CA LYS A 292 40.19 -4.72 -30.38
C LYS A 292 41.44 -4.79 -29.46
N GLN A 293 41.53 -5.81 -28.61
CA GLN A 293 42.78 -6.57 -28.39
C GLN A 293 42.46 -7.91 -27.67
N GLY A 294 43.00 -9.04 -28.15
CA GLY A 294 42.73 -10.38 -27.61
C GLY A 294 43.86 -10.97 -26.77
N TYR A 295 43.53 -11.95 -25.90
CA TYR A 295 44.41 -13.06 -25.52
C TYR A 295 43.63 -14.25 -24.93
N SER A 296 44.31 -15.40 -24.95
CA SER A 296 43.96 -16.83 -24.88
C SER A 296 43.03 -17.39 -23.77
N GLN A 297 42.55 -18.61 -24.07
CA GLN A 297 41.65 -19.53 -23.35
C GLN A 297 42.17 -19.99 -21.97
N GLU A 298 41.25 -20.22 -21.01
CA GLU A 298 41.22 -21.46 -20.20
C GLU A 298 39.90 -21.68 -19.44
N THR A 299 39.56 -22.95 -19.29
CA THR A 299 38.26 -23.51 -18.90
C THR A 299 37.94 -23.52 -17.39
N LYS A 300 36.64 -23.70 -17.08
CA LYS A 300 36.03 -24.27 -15.83
C LYS A 300 35.57 -23.30 -14.72
N ARG A 301 34.30 -22.90 -14.81
CA ARG A 301 33.19 -23.36 -13.94
C ARG A 301 31.95 -22.57 -14.32
N LEU A 302 31.05 -23.20 -15.09
CA LEU A 302 29.68 -22.71 -15.21
C LEU A 302 29.06 -22.75 -13.81
N LYS A 303 29.01 -21.60 -13.13
CA LYS A 303 27.97 -21.35 -12.14
C LYS A 303 26.68 -21.39 -12.93
N ARG A 304 25.87 -22.44 -12.71
CA ARG A 304 24.51 -22.51 -13.24
C ARG A 304 23.79 -21.24 -12.82
N THR A 305 23.58 -20.35 -13.78
CA THR A 305 22.59 -19.27 -13.70
C THR A 305 21.25 -19.94 -13.35
N PRO A 306 20.44 -19.37 -12.43
CA PRO A 306 19.08 -19.87 -12.22
C PRO A 306 18.38 -19.89 -13.59
N ALA A 307 17.73 -21.00 -13.92
CA ALA A 307 17.01 -21.12 -15.18
C ALA A 307 16.03 -19.94 -15.30
N PRO A 308 16.04 -19.19 -16.42
CA PRO A 308 15.04 -18.14 -16.65
C PRO A 308 13.65 -18.75 -16.55
N ASP A 309 12.75 -18.00 -15.95
CA ASP A 309 11.42 -18.46 -15.58
C ASP A 309 10.48 -18.44 -16.80
N TYR A 310 10.68 -19.39 -17.71
CA TYR A 310 9.95 -19.44 -18.99
C TYR A 310 8.43 -19.55 -18.77
N LEU A 311 7.96 -20.23 -17.72
CA LEU A 311 6.54 -20.55 -17.58
C LEU A 311 5.67 -19.35 -17.17
N GLY A 312 6.10 -18.54 -16.19
CA GLY A 312 5.30 -17.39 -15.74
C GLY A 312 5.27 -16.25 -16.77
N LEU A 313 6.42 -15.94 -17.37
CA LEU A 313 6.53 -14.94 -18.42
C LEU A 313 5.76 -15.35 -19.68
N GLU A 314 5.83 -16.62 -20.09
CA GLU A 314 5.09 -17.12 -21.25
C GLU A 314 3.57 -17.04 -21.05
N VAL A 315 3.08 -17.35 -19.83
CA VAL A 315 1.65 -17.21 -19.50
C VAL A 315 1.20 -15.75 -19.62
N GLU A 316 1.99 -14.79 -19.14
CA GLU A 316 1.66 -13.36 -19.30
C GLU A 316 1.71 -12.90 -20.77
N HIS A 317 2.69 -13.35 -21.55
CA HIS A 317 2.72 -13.05 -22.99
C HIS A 317 1.47 -13.57 -23.69
N ARG A 318 1.05 -14.80 -23.38
CA ARG A 318 -0.18 -15.39 -23.92
C ARG A 318 -1.43 -14.62 -23.51
N PHE A 319 -1.50 -14.16 -22.26
CA PHE A 319 -2.59 -13.29 -21.80
C PHE A 319 -2.65 -12.00 -22.64
N ILE A 320 -1.51 -11.34 -22.86
CA ILE A 320 -1.48 -10.12 -23.68
C ILE A 320 -1.88 -10.40 -25.12
N ASP A 321 -1.40 -11.48 -25.73
CA ASP A 321 -1.79 -11.89 -27.08
C ASP A 321 -3.31 -12.12 -27.18
N GLN A 322 -3.89 -12.78 -26.18
CA GLN A 322 -5.34 -13.01 -26.10
C GLN A 322 -6.11 -11.68 -26.01
N VAL A 323 -5.68 -10.76 -25.15
CA VAL A 323 -6.28 -9.43 -25.04
C VAL A 323 -6.17 -8.69 -26.37
N LEU A 324 -4.98 -8.60 -26.98
CA LEU A 324 -4.78 -7.87 -28.23
C LEU A 324 -5.56 -8.45 -29.41
N SER A 325 -5.74 -9.78 -29.46
CA SER A 325 -6.49 -10.44 -30.54
C SER A 325 -8.00 -10.16 -30.49
N THR A 326 -8.55 -9.94 -29.29
CA THR A 326 -9.99 -9.74 -29.08
C THR A 326 -10.36 -8.27 -28.84
N CYS A 327 -9.36 -7.41 -28.65
CA CYS A 327 -9.57 -6.02 -28.24
C CYS A 327 -10.12 -5.14 -29.37
N ARG A 328 -11.23 -4.46 -29.08
CA ARG A 328 -11.79 -3.37 -29.91
C ARG A 328 -11.50 -1.96 -29.33
N ASN A 329 -11.00 -1.89 -28.10
CA ASN A 329 -10.78 -0.65 -27.38
C ASN A 329 -9.34 -0.14 -27.58
N VAL A 330 -9.20 1.08 -28.12
CA VAL A 330 -7.88 1.66 -28.46
C VAL A 330 -6.98 1.83 -27.22
N GLU A 331 -7.55 2.28 -26.10
CA GLU A 331 -6.80 2.46 -24.85
C GLU A 331 -6.35 1.12 -24.27
N GLN A 332 -7.22 0.11 -24.30
CA GLN A 332 -6.87 -1.24 -23.87
C GLN A 332 -5.71 -1.81 -24.69
N ALA A 333 -5.71 -1.64 -26.01
CA ALA A 333 -4.59 -2.05 -26.86
C ALA A 333 -3.31 -1.27 -26.53
N ARG A 334 -3.41 0.03 -26.25
CA ARG A 334 -2.27 0.86 -25.83
C ARG A 334 -1.67 0.36 -24.52
N PHE A 335 -2.48 0.07 -23.51
CA PHE A 335 -2.02 -0.43 -22.21
C PHE A 335 -1.44 -1.84 -22.29
N ALA A 336 -2.08 -2.74 -23.04
CA ALA A 336 -1.56 -4.09 -23.27
C ALA A 336 -0.18 -4.07 -23.96
N ASN A 337 0.02 -3.20 -24.96
CA ASN A 337 1.32 -3.02 -25.60
C ASN A 337 2.37 -2.39 -24.66
N ALA A 338 1.98 -1.43 -23.83
CA ALA A 338 2.88 -0.86 -22.82
C ALA A 338 3.29 -1.91 -21.77
N TYR A 339 2.36 -2.76 -21.37
CA TYR A 339 2.60 -3.86 -20.45
C TYR A 339 3.54 -4.92 -21.05
N ARG A 340 3.35 -5.29 -22.33
CA ARG A 340 4.27 -6.16 -23.09
C ARG A 340 5.69 -5.62 -23.09
N LYS A 341 5.86 -4.35 -23.50
CA LYS A 341 7.18 -3.70 -23.53
C LYS A 341 7.86 -3.75 -22.17
N TRP A 342 7.11 -3.60 -21.09
CA TRP A 342 7.65 -3.76 -19.75
C TRP A 342 8.06 -5.19 -19.43
N LEU A 343 7.24 -6.20 -19.75
CA LEU A 343 7.61 -7.60 -19.55
C LEU A 343 8.87 -7.97 -20.33
N ASP A 344 9.03 -7.47 -21.55
CA ASP A 344 10.22 -7.70 -22.37
C ASP A 344 11.51 -7.20 -21.68
N THR A 345 11.43 -6.16 -20.83
CA THR A 345 12.58 -5.69 -20.02
C THR A 345 12.96 -6.62 -18.88
N LEU A 346 12.11 -7.57 -18.51
CA LEU A 346 12.38 -8.56 -17.47
C LEU A 346 12.99 -9.85 -18.02
N SER A 347 12.86 -10.08 -19.32
CA SER A 347 13.39 -11.26 -20.04
C SER A 347 14.82 -11.08 -20.57
N GLN A 348 15.38 -9.87 -20.45
CA GLN A 348 16.76 -9.52 -20.80
C GLN A 348 17.66 -9.61 -19.58
#